data_AF-A0A818FE96-F1
#
_entry.id   AF-A0A818FE96-F1
#
_cell.length_a   1.000
_cell.length_b   1.000
_cell.length_c   1.000
_cell.angle_alpha   90.00
_cell.angle_beta   90.00
_cell.angle_gamma   90.00
#
_symmetry.space_group_name_H-M   'P 1'
#
loop_
_entity.id
_entity.type
_entity.pdbx_description
1 polymer ?
#
loop_
_entity_poly.entity_id
_entity_poly.type
_entity_poly.pdbx_seq_one_letter_code
_entity_poly.pdbx_strand_id
1 'polypeptide(L)'
;MFRLDDVHSSWRNIDEAINRISKMISDHERFLTEVKRASGDGLQGVRNEYKSLENFKRTLDHDDKEIQQLANSYSEIIRFYPKADYNNEMRIRIKDLNNRWEKLNETAHETLKHLKYMLSVHGDFQLTQDSLVLWLTDLDVLLTNLEHLSEAPTSDKIRQLDDMDREIQEKQAKIEYVQKCANYLLTKTIDARGLTINMNELAKFLQQLGNLTKRIRKLKQNLMNPCDHHLDLMSSTHVSPVRISTSPTRKRLASPSPPRSRSPNRYVRCRDRFLCSYDKIELDDCRQRADKLLADFEDILLHINADFRSKEESLHSLTPIGVQIDSLPTDFTYNRILTSTRRKIDALREFILQIKQELGAYLIQDLNNDPIVLDIMNKWTHLQSLANDKDDQLNQNRQQWKHFKRQLEDLEQSVQEFSNSDHLLTRTIYSRSDVNERLDEFELLLKSTIDLANQFNDNSNEWIIIEHRLQSIKDKFHYLLTKSNRQPRELKTTADVKHEMLEISSQLDHLETLTHSLEPIDNNEINQNINRTKLHRFIRIHDDLEILNQRLIKINDHSISILSNDQIRQTNDLKLLFDRVNSIKRVVRIYLDQLEKLLAQNEINQNFSLSNFSQLRTLNNNFQRIYQ
;
A
#
# COMPACT_ATOMS: atom_id res chain seq x y z
N MET A 1 -8.20 -56.22 -8.51
CA MET A 1 -9.01 -56.60 -7.34
C MET A 1 -8.37 -55.93 -6.14
N PHE A 2 -8.79 -54.70 -5.80
CA PHE A 2 -8.29 -53.99 -4.61
C PHE A 2 -8.90 -54.63 -3.36
N ARG A 3 -8.10 -54.83 -2.30
CA ARG A 3 -8.51 -55.59 -1.11
C ARG A 3 -9.46 -54.73 -0.26
N LEU A 4 -10.48 -55.36 0.35
CA LEU A 4 -11.37 -54.71 1.32
C LEU A 4 -10.58 -54.06 2.48
N ASP A 5 -9.40 -54.59 2.81
CA ASP A 5 -8.49 -54.06 3.81
C ASP A 5 -7.95 -52.65 3.46
N ASP A 6 -7.76 -52.36 2.17
CA ASP A 6 -7.29 -51.04 1.69
C ASP A 6 -8.39 -49.97 1.86
N VAL A 7 -9.65 -50.39 1.79
CA VAL A 7 -10.82 -49.51 1.97
C VAL A 7 -11.01 -49.19 3.46
N HIS A 8 -10.93 -50.21 4.33
CA HIS A 8 -11.05 -50.02 5.76
C HIS A 8 -9.91 -49.17 6.35
N SER A 9 -8.68 -49.34 5.87
CA SER A 9 -7.54 -48.49 6.26
C SER A 9 -7.72 -47.05 5.78
N SER A 10 -8.22 -46.84 4.56
CA SER A 10 -8.52 -45.51 4.02
C SER A 10 -9.61 -44.77 4.82
N TRP A 11 -10.69 -45.46 5.20
CA TRP A 11 -11.73 -44.89 6.07
C TRP A 11 -11.21 -44.57 7.48
N ARG A 12 -10.34 -45.42 8.03
CA ARG A 12 -9.71 -45.17 9.34
C ARG A 12 -8.81 -43.93 9.31
N ASN A 13 -8.05 -43.74 8.24
CA ASN A 13 -7.20 -42.55 8.07
C ASN A 13 -8.03 -41.26 8.01
N ILE A 14 -9.20 -41.29 7.34
CA ILE A 14 -10.15 -40.16 7.34
C ILE A 14 -10.70 -39.89 8.73
N ASP A 15 -11.12 -40.92 9.46
CA ASP A 15 -11.65 -40.75 10.82
C ASP A 15 -10.61 -40.13 11.76
N GLU A 16 -9.36 -40.61 11.70
CA GLU A 16 -8.24 -40.07 12.47
C GLU A 16 -7.95 -38.59 12.08
N ALA A 17 -8.03 -38.25 10.80
CA ALA A 17 -7.88 -36.88 10.31
C ALA A 17 -9.04 -35.96 10.76
N ILE A 18 -10.29 -36.44 10.70
CA ILE A 18 -11.48 -35.74 11.21
C ILE A 18 -11.32 -35.43 12.70
N ASN A 19 -10.89 -36.40 13.51
CA ASN A 19 -10.68 -36.22 14.94
C ASN A 19 -9.58 -35.20 15.23
N ARG A 20 -8.49 -35.23 14.46
CA ARG A 20 -7.37 -34.29 14.57
C ARG A 20 -7.80 -32.86 14.23
N ILE A 21 -8.44 -32.66 13.08
CA ILE A 21 -8.93 -31.36 12.63
C ILE A 21 -10.00 -30.83 13.59
N SER A 22 -10.89 -31.69 14.09
CA SER A 22 -11.91 -31.26 15.07
C SER A 22 -11.28 -30.72 16.36
N LYS A 23 -10.23 -31.39 16.87
CA LYS A 23 -9.48 -30.91 18.04
C LYS A 23 -8.80 -29.57 17.76
N MET A 24 -8.14 -29.46 16.61
CA MET A 24 -7.49 -28.24 16.16
C MET A 24 -8.48 -27.06 16.07
N ILE A 25 -9.66 -27.26 15.45
CA ILE A 25 -10.71 -26.25 15.40
C ILE A 25 -11.15 -25.84 16.80
N SER A 26 -11.30 -26.78 17.74
CA SER A 26 -11.65 -26.46 19.13
C SER A 26 -10.58 -25.63 19.85
N ASP A 27 -9.29 -25.92 19.62
CA ASP A 27 -8.19 -25.14 20.17
C ASP A 27 -8.19 -23.70 19.60
N HIS A 28 -8.50 -23.55 18.31
CA HIS A 28 -8.64 -22.24 17.65
C HIS A 28 -9.88 -21.47 18.10
N GLU A 29 -11.03 -22.14 18.26
CA GLU A 29 -12.25 -21.54 18.84
C GLU A 29 -11.94 -21.00 20.24
N ARG A 30 -11.20 -21.75 21.05
CA ARG A 30 -10.75 -21.31 22.37
C ARG A 30 -9.83 -20.10 22.29
N PHE A 31 -8.83 -20.11 21.41
CA PHE A 31 -7.95 -18.96 21.19
C PHE A 31 -8.74 -17.70 20.82
N LEU A 32 -9.69 -17.78 19.88
CA LEU A 32 -10.51 -16.63 19.50
C LEU A 32 -11.36 -16.11 20.67
N THR A 33 -11.88 -16.99 21.53
CA THR A 33 -12.62 -16.55 22.72
C THR A 33 -11.73 -15.85 23.74
N GLU A 34 -10.46 -16.23 23.83
CA GLU A 34 -9.47 -15.61 24.72
C GLU A 34 -9.03 -14.23 24.20
N VAL A 35 -8.74 -14.12 22.90
CA VAL A 35 -8.44 -12.83 22.25
C VAL A 35 -9.58 -11.84 22.44
N LYS A 36 -10.85 -12.27 22.33
CA LYS A 36 -12.01 -11.40 22.58
C LYS A 36 -12.15 -10.96 24.05
N ARG A 37 -11.57 -11.68 25.00
CA ARG A 37 -11.66 -11.39 26.46
C ARG A 37 -10.46 -10.60 26.98
N ALA A 38 -9.32 -10.62 26.30
CA ALA A 38 -8.06 -10.05 26.78
C ALA A 38 -7.99 -8.51 26.76
N SER A 39 -9.05 -7.83 26.30
CA SER A 39 -9.09 -6.37 26.05
C SER A 39 -8.93 -5.48 27.30
N GLY A 40 -8.58 -6.07 28.46
CA GLY A 40 -8.41 -5.43 29.77
C GLY A 40 -7.24 -4.44 29.91
N ASP A 41 -6.26 -4.50 29.01
CA ASP A 41 -5.02 -3.70 29.08
C ASP A 41 -5.07 -2.39 28.26
N GLY A 42 -6.26 -1.93 27.87
CA GLY A 42 -6.43 -0.72 27.06
C GLY A 42 -5.80 -0.84 25.67
N LEU A 43 -5.22 0.25 25.13
CA LEU A 43 -4.66 0.27 23.77
C LEU A 43 -3.59 -0.80 23.53
N GLN A 44 -2.73 -1.05 24.53
CA GLN A 44 -1.65 -2.02 24.38
C GLN A 44 -2.20 -3.45 24.31
N GLY A 45 -3.27 -3.75 25.06
CA GLY A 45 -4.03 -5.00 24.94
C GLY A 45 -4.59 -5.20 23.54
N VAL A 46 -5.35 -4.21 23.03
CA VAL A 46 -5.92 -4.24 21.68
C VAL A 46 -4.84 -4.39 20.58
N ARG A 47 -3.69 -3.72 20.75
CA ARG A 47 -2.56 -3.84 19.82
C ARG A 47 -1.91 -5.23 19.87
N ASN A 48 -1.75 -5.80 21.05
CA ASN A 48 -1.19 -7.15 21.23
C ASN A 48 -2.14 -8.19 20.65
N GLU A 49 -3.44 -8.07 20.89
CA GLU A 49 -4.48 -8.93 20.33
C GLU A 49 -4.52 -8.88 18.81
N TYR A 50 -4.49 -7.67 18.22
CA TYR A 50 -4.42 -7.50 16.78
C TYR A 50 -3.20 -8.24 16.20
N LYS A 51 -2.02 -8.06 16.79
CA LYS A 51 -0.80 -8.75 16.34
C LYS A 51 -0.88 -10.26 16.50
N SER A 52 -1.43 -10.75 17.62
CA SER A 52 -1.63 -12.18 17.86
C SER A 52 -2.59 -12.79 16.83
N LEU A 53 -3.69 -12.10 16.51
CA LEU A 53 -4.67 -12.56 15.53
C LEU A 53 -4.16 -12.45 14.08
N GLU A 54 -3.36 -11.43 13.79
CA GLU A 54 -2.68 -11.27 12.49
C GLU A 54 -1.64 -12.37 12.25
N ASN A 55 -0.87 -12.73 13.27
CA ASN A 55 0.03 -13.88 13.21
C ASN A 55 -0.73 -15.20 13.09
N PHE A 56 -1.85 -15.34 13.81
CA PHE A 56 -2.73 -16.50 13.75
C PHE A 56 -3.30 -16.76 12.35
N LYS A 57 -3.43 -15.72 11.51
CA LYS A 57 -3.84 -15.88 10.09
C LYS A 57 -2.96 -16.86 9.32
N ARG A 58 -1.65 -16.90 9.58
CA ARG A 58 -0.74 -17.86 8.93
C ARG A 58 -1.04 -19.30 9.33
N THR A 59 -1.44 -19.51 10.58
CA THR A 59 -1.89 -20.81 11.07
C THR A 59 -3.17 -21.22 10.36
N LEU A 60 -4.15 -20.31 10.24
CA LEU A 60 -5.38 -20.57 9.49
C LEU A 60 -5.12 -20.94 8.02
N ASP A 61 -4.19 -20.25 7.34
CA ASP A 61 -3.82 -20.55 5.94
C ASP A 61 -3.13 -21.93 5.79
N HIS A 62 -2.42 -22.39 6.83
CA HIS A 62 -1.82 -23.72 6.85
C HIS A 62 -2.88 -24.81 7.06
N ASP A 63 -3.76 -24.60 8.02
CA ASP A 63 -4.80 -25.56 8.40
C ASP A 63 -5.90 -25.69 7.33
N ASP A 64 -6.15 -24.64 6.55
CA ASP A 64 -7.03 -24.71 5.37
C ASP A 64 -6.54 -25.76 4.38
N LYS A 65 -5.22 -25.90 4.22
CA LYS A 65 -4.64 -26.94 3.35
C LYS A 65 -4.87 -28.34 3.89
N GLU A 66 -4.80 -28.55 5.20
CA GLU A 66 -5.12 -29.84 5.82
C GLU A 66 -6.60 -30.21 5.61
N ILE A 67 -7.49 -29.23 5.70
CA ILE A 67 -8.94 -29.41 5.47
C ILE A 67 -9.22 -29.73 3.99
N GLN A 68 -8.56 -29.07 3.04
CA GLN A 68 -8.67 -29.39 1.62
C GLN A 68 -8.12 -30.79 1.30
N GLN A 69 -7.02 -31.20 1.93
CA GLN A 69 -6.48 -32.57 1.78
C GLN A 69 -7.46 -33.62 2.29
N LEU A 70 -8.14 -33.37 3.42
CA LEU A 70 -9.21 -34.24 3.93
C LEU A 70 -10.37 -34.32 2.93
N ALA A 71 -10.81 -33.18 2.39
CA ALA A 71 -11.90 -33.13 1.40
C ALA A 71 -11.58 -33.91 0.13
N ASN A 72 -10.34 -33.79 -0.38
CA ASN A 72 -9.86 -34.55 -1.54
C ASN A 72 -9.81 -36.06 -1.25
N SER A 73 -9.24 -36.46 -0.11
CA SER A 73 -9.15 -37.86 0.30
C SER A 73 -10.54 -38.49 0.46
N TYR A 74 -11.51 -37.74 1.01
CA TYR A 74 -12.90 -38.16 1.10
C TYR A 74 -13.54 -38.32 -0.28
N SER A 75 -13.35 -37.34 -1.17
CA SER A 75 -13.89 -37.38 -2.55
C SER A 75 -13.36 -38.58 -3.35
N GLU A 76 -12.07 -38.91 -3.20
CA GLU A 76 -11.46 -40.08 -3.82
C GLU A 76 -12.12 -41.38 -3.34
N ILE A 77 -12.30 -41.55 -2.03
CA ILE A 77 -12.93 -42.76 -1.47
C ILE A 77 -14.39 -42.87 -1.91
N ILE A 78 -15.15 -41.77 -1.97
CA ILE A 78 -16.53 -41.78 -2.47
C ILE A 78 -16.59 -42.15 -3.96
N ARG A 79 -15.63 -41.68 -4.77
CA ARG A 79 -15.53 -42.02 -6.19
C ARG A 79 -15.29 -43.52 -6.40
N PHE A 80 -14.47 -44.14 -5.55
CA PHE A 80 -14.15 -45.56 -5.67
C PHE A 80 -15.13 -46.48 -4.93
N TYR A 81 -15.81 -46.00 -3.87
CA TYR A 81 -16.65 -46.81 -2.99
C TYR A 81 -17.93 -46.09 -2.52
N PRO A 82 -18.94 -45.89 -3.40
CA PRO A 82 -20.10 -45.04 -3.10
C PRO A 82 -21.14 -45.63 -2.12
N LYS A 83 -21.17 -46.97 -1.97
CA LYS A 83 -22.26 -47.72 -1.30
C LYS A 83 -21.92 -48.23 0.10
N ALA A 84 -20.88 -47.71 0.76
CA ALA A 84 -20.51 -48.14 2.10
C ALA A 84 -21.47 -47.57 3.17
N ASP A 85 -21.92 -48.38 4.14
CA ASP A 85 -22.78 -47.93 5.25
C ASP A 85 -22.14 -46.80 6.09
N TYR A 86 -20.80 -46.77 6.15
CA TYR A 86 -19.98 -45.73 6.80
C TYR A 86 -20.04 -44.34 6.12
N ASN A 87 -20.55 -44.27 4.88
CA ASN A 87 -20.55 -43.04 4.08
C ASN A 87 -21.41 -41.93 4.70
N ASN A 88 -22.61 -42.28 5.18
CA ASN A 88 -23.55 -41.28 5.69
C ASN A 88 -23.07 -40.61 6.98
N GLU A 89 -22.51 -41.37 7.92
CA GLU A 89 -21.97 -40.85 9.18
C GLU A 89 -20.77 -39.93 8.93
N MET A 90 -19.83 -40.36 8.08
CA MET A 90 -18.65 -39.58 7.74
C MET A 90 -19.00 -38.29 7.00
N ARG A 91 -20.00 -38.35 6.11
CA ARG A 91 -20.51 -37.16 5.41
C ARG A 91 -21.03 -36.12 6.38
N ILE A 92 -21.75 -36.53 7.43
CA ILE A 92 -22.27 -35.61 8.45
C ILE A 92 -21.11 -34.97 9.23
N ARG A 93 -20.11 -35.76 9.64
CA ARG A 93 -18.95 -35.26 10.40
C ARG A 93 -18.07 -34.30 9.61
N ILE A 94 -17.82 -34.57 8.32
CA ILE A 94 -17.08 -33.67 7.43
C ILE A 94 -17.87 -32.38 7.20
N LYS A 95 -19.19 -32.47 7.02
CA LYS A 95 -20.05 -31.29 6.89
C LYS A 95 -20.03 -30.43 8.16
N ASP A 96 -20.10 -31.04 9.34
CA ASP A 96 -19.99 -30.34 10.63
C ASP A 96 -18.64 -29.63 10.77
N LEU A 97 -17.54 -30.32 10.45
CA LEU A 97 -16.19 -29.75 10.43
C LEU A 97 -16.09 -28.53 9.51
N ASN A 98 -16.55 -28.64 8.27
CA ASN A 98 -16.52 -27.53 7.32
C ASN A 98 -17.33 -26.34 7.81
N ASN A 99 -18.54 -26.58 8.35
CA ASN A 99 -19.35 -25.50 8.92
C ASN A 99 -18.66 -24.80 10.10
N ARG A 100 -18.02 -25.57 10.99
CA ARG A 100 -17.25 -25.02 12.12
C ARG A 100 -16.03 -24.24 11.64
N TRP A 101 -15.33 -24.73 10.62
CA TRP A 101 -14.20 -24.04 9.99
C TRP A 101 -14.63 -22.72 9.35
N GLU A 102 -15.69 -22.72 8.55
CA GLU A 102 -16.23 -21.50 7.93
C GLU A 102 -16.61 -20.46 8.99
N LYS A 103 -17.33 -20.88 10.03
CA LYS A 103 -17.71 -20.01 11.14
C LYS A 103 -16.52 -19.49 11.93
N LEU A 104 -15.50 -20.31 12.16
CA LEU A 104 -14.25 -19.91 12.81
C LEU A 104 -13.54 -18.84 11.98
N ASN A 105 -13.41 -19.05 10.67
CA ASN A 105 -12.77 -18.11 9.75
C ASN A 105 -13.53 -16.78 9.65
N GLU A 106 -14.86 -16.83 9.53
CA GLU A 106 -15.72 -15.64 9.56
C GLU A 106 -15.52 -14.87 10.87
N THR A 107 -15.58 -15.57 12.00
CA THR A 107 -15.39 -14.97 13.32
C THR A 107 -14.00 -14.35 13.48
N ALA A 108 -12.95 -15.02 13.01
CA ALA A 108 -11.58 -14.50 13.04
C ALA A 108 -11.45 -13.24 12.18
N HIS A 109 -12.01 -13.26 10.96
CA HIS A 109 -11.99 -12.13 10.04
C HIS A 109 -12.73 -10.91 10.59
N GLU A 110 -13.94 -11.11 11.12
CA GLU A 110 -14.73 -10.05 11.75
C GLU A 110 -14.02 -9.45 12.96
N THR A 111 -13.42 -10.31 13.80
CA THR A 111 -12.66 -9.86 14.98
C THR A 111 -11.44 -9.04 14.57
N LEU A 112 -10.71 -9.46 13.53
CA LEU A 112 -9.57 -8.72 13.00
C LEU A 112 -9.98 -7.36 12.45
N LYS A 113 -11.07 -7.32 11.66
CA LYS A 113 -11.63 -6.08 11.12
C LYS A 113 -12.05 -5.13 12.25
N HIS A 114 -12.68 -5.66 13.30
CA HIS A 114 -13.09 -4.89 14.47
C HIS A 114 -11.89 -4.31 15.23
N LEU A 115 -10.88 -5.13 15.53
CA LEU A 115 -9.66 -4.69 16.22
C LEU A 115 -8.90 -3.63 15.40
N LYS A 116 -8.78 -3.82 14.08
CA LYS A 116 -8.16 -2.83 13.18
C LYS A 116 -8.88 -1.48 13.20
N TYR A 117 -10.21 -1.51 13.11
CA TYR A 117 -11.02 -0.29 13.18
C TYR A 117 -10.88 0.38 14.55
N MET A 118 -10.90 -0.39 15.64
CA MET A 118 -10.70 0.13 16.99
C MET A 118 -9.34 0.83 17.16
N LEU A 119 -8.26 0.22 16.63
CA LEU A 119 -6.93 0.84 16.63
C LEU A 119 -6.89 2.16 15.85
N SER A 120 -7.59 2.23 14.71
CA SER A 120 -7.71 3.47 13.92
C SER A 120 -8.44 4.55 14.71
N VAL A 121 -9.64 4.25 15.24
CA VAL A 121 -10.44 5.19 16.02
C VAL A 121 -9.67 5.70 17.24
N HIS A 122 -8.90 4.82 17.90
CA HIS A 122 -8.06 5.22 19.01
C HIS A 122 -6.91 6.14 18.59
N GLY A 123 -6.26 5.87 17.44
CA GLY A 123 -5.22 6.75 16.89
C GLY A 123 -5.75 8.15 16.56
N ASP A 124 -6.89 8.21 15.87
CA ASP A 124 -7.55 9.48 15.51
C ASP A 124 -7.99 10.26 16.75
N PHE A 125 -8.50 9.55 17.77
CA PHE A 125 -8.85 10.12 19.06
C PHE A 125 -7.64 10.78 19.73
N GLN A 126 -6.50 10.08 19.84
CA GLN A 126 -5.29 10.62 20.48
C GLN A 126 -4.74 11.82 19.73
N LEU A 127 -4.57 11.73 18.41
CA LEU A 127 -4.04 12.83 17.60
C LEU A 127 -4.91 14.09 17.71
N THR A 128 -6.24 13.92 17.68
CA THR A 128 -7.16 15.04 17.79
C THR A 128 -7.19 15.60 19.21
N GLN A 129 -7.12 14.75 20.24
CA GLN A 129 -7.04 15.17 21.63
C GLN A 129 -5.77 16.00 21.89
N ASP A 130 -4.60 15.52 21.47
CA ASP A 130 -3.32 16.22 21.65
C ASP A 130 -3.34 17.59 20.95
N SER A 131 -3.86 17.64 19.72
CA SER A 131 -4.02 18.90 18.98
C SER A 131 -4.94 19.89 19.70
N LEU A 132 -6.05 19.41 20.29
CA LEU A 132 -6.99 20.25 21.02
C LEU A 132 -6.41 20.73 22.36
N VAL A 133 -5.64 19.91 23.07
CA VAL A 133 -4.98 20.30 24.33
C VAL A 133 -3.91 21.38 24.10
N LEU A 134 -3.11 21.24 23.04
CA LEU A 134 -2.14 22.28 22.65
C LEU A 134 -2.85 23.60 22.32
N TRP A 135 -3.88 23.52 21.48
CA TRP A 135 -4.70 24.68 21.13
C TRP A 135 -5.30 25.36 22.37
N LEU A 136 -5.83 24.59 23.32
CA LEU A 136 -6.40 25.13 24.55
C LEU A 136 -5.35 25.84 25.42
N THR A 137 -4.13 25.31 25.43
CA THR A 137 -3.00 25.89 26.16
C THR A 137 -2.59 27.24 25.55
N ASP A 138 -2.49 27.30 24.22
CA ASP A 138 -2.19 28.55 23.51
C ASP A 138 -3.27 29.60 23.75
N LEU A 139 -4.54 29.18 23.72
CA LEU A 139 -5.68 30.05 23.97
C LEU A 139 -5.70 30.59 25.41
N ASP A 140 -5.34 29.79 26.42
CA ASP A 140 -5.20 30.24 27.82
C ASP A 140 -4.04 31.25 27.99
N VAL A 141 -2.92 31.04 27.30
CA VAL A 141 -1.78 31.98 27.30
C VAL A 141 -2.19 33.32 26.68
N LEU A 142 -2.86 33.30 25.53
CA LEU A 142 -3.34 34.51 24.87
C LEU A 142 -4.34 35.26 25.76
N LEU A 143 -5.26 34.55 26.41
CA LEU A 143 -6.22 35.15 27.32
C LEU A 143 -5.53 35.78 28.53
N THR A 144 -4.55 35.09 29.11
CA THR A 144 -3.77 35.58 30.25
C THR A 144 -2.96 36.84 29.89
N ASN A 145 -2.39 36.90 28.68
CA ASN A 145 -1.73 38.10 28.18
C ASN A 145 -2.71 39.27 28.04
N LEU A 146 -3.87 39.04 27.43
CA LEU A 146 -4.92 40.05 27.28
C LEU A 146 -5.42 40.61 28.62
N GLU A 147 -5.53 39.75 29.63
CA GLU A 147 -6.00 40.13 30.97
C GLU A 147 -4.99 40.94 31.78
N HIS A 148 -3.70 40.59 31.74
CA HIS A 148 -2.72 41.10 32.71
C HIS A 148 -1.55 41.88 32.12
N LEU A 149 -1.20 41.63 30.86
CA LEU A 149 0.04 42.13 30.26
C LEU A 149 -0.20 43.11 29.10
N SER A 150 -1.35 43.02 28.44
CA SER A 150 -1.68 43.84 27.28
C SER A 150 -2.04 45.28 27.67
N GLU A 151 -1.31 46.26 27.13
CA GLU A 151 -1.63 47.70 27.21
C GLU A 151 -2.55 48.16 26.05
N ALA A 152 -3.09 47.22 25.26
CA ALA A 152 -3.95 47.54 24.11
C ALA A 152 -5.24 48.28 24.52
N PRO A 153 -5.79 49.15 23.66
CA PRO A 153 -7.03 49.85 23.95
C PRO A 153 -8.19 48.87 24.13
N THR A 154 -9.18 49.25 24.94
CA THR A 154 -10.34 48.40 25.30
C THR A 154 -11.07 47.84 24.09
N SER A 155 -11.20 48.62 23.01
CA SER A 155 -11.83 48.18 21.76
C SER A 155 -11.09 46.99 21.11
N ASP A 156 -9.77 47.01 21.12
CA ASP A 156 -8.94 45.96 20.53
C ASP A 156 -8.95 44.70 21.39
N LYS A 157 -9.00 44.86 22.72
CA LYS A 157 -9.18 43.74 23.65
C LYS A 157 -10.54 43.04 23.42
N ILE A 158 -11.62 43.80 23.25
CA ILE A 158 -12.95 43.23 22.95
C ILE A 158 -12.91 42.49 21.60
N ARG A 159 -12.29 43.06 20.56
CA ARG A 159 -12.15 42.40 19.25
C ARG A 159 -11.38 41.08 19.34
N GLN A 160 -10.29 41.05 20.11
CA GLN A 160 -9.51 39.81 20.29
C GLN A 160 -10.30 38.75 21.06
N LEU A 161 -11.16 39.13 22.02
CA LEU A 161 -12.07 38.18 22.69
C LEU A 161 -13.13 37.64 21.72
N ASP A 162 -13.64 38.47 20.80
CA ASP A 162 -14.54 38.00 19.72
C ASP A 162 -13.85 37.02 18.77
N ASP A 163 -12.57 37.26 18.45
CA ASP A 163 -11.76 36.37 17.63
C ASP A 163 -11.54 35.02 18.34
N MET A 164 -11.28 35.02 19.65
CA MET A 164 -11.19 33.79 20.46
C MET A 164 -12.52 33.03 20.53
N ASP A 165 -13.64 33.72 20.75
CA ASP A 165 -14.97 33.08 20.77
C ASP A 165 -15.27 32.42 19.42
N ARG A 166 -14.91 33.07 18.31
CA ARG A 166 -15.04 32.52 16.95
C ARG A 166 -14.18 31.26 16.79
N GLU A 167 -12.93 31.30 17.24
CA GLU A 167 -12.01 30.16 17.16
C GLU A 167 -12.53 28.95 17.96
N ILE A 168 -13.13 29.19 19.14
CA ILE A 168 -13.79 28.14 19.93
C ILE A 168 -14.94 27.50 19.13
N GLN A 169 -15.77 28.30 18.46
CA GLN A 169 -16.85 27.77 17.63
C GLN A 169 -16.33 26.94 16.44
N GLU A 170 -15.22 27.37 15.81
CA GLU A 170 -14.59 26.63 14.72
C GLU A 170 -14.04 25.25 15.17
N LYS A 171 -13.60 25.12 16.42
CA LYS A 171 -13.13 23.83 16.98
C LYS A 171 -14.24 22.93 17.53
N GLN A 172 -15.46 23.43 17.68
CA GLN A 172 -16.57 22.69 18.31
C GLN A 172 -16.84 21.33 17.65
N ALA A 173 -16.82 21.26 16.31
CA ALA A 173 -17.03 20.01 15.59
C ALA A 173 -15.94 18.95 15.89
N LYS A 174 -14.68 19.38 16.09
CA LYS A 174 -13.58 18.48 16.47
C LYS A 174 -13.72 17.97 17.90
N ILE A 175 -14.17 18.83 18.81
CA ILE A 175 -14.45 18.45 20.21
C ILE A 175 -15.55 17.39 20.26
N GLU A 176 -16.65 17.59 19.53
CA GLU A 176 -17.74 16.60 19.44
C GLU A 176 -17.29 15.27 18.83
N TYR A 177 -16.41 15.33 17.82
CA TYR A 177 -15.83 14.13 17.22
C TYR A 177 -15.00 13.33 18.23
N VAL A 178 -14.11 13.98 18.99
CA VAL A 178 -13.30 13.33 20.03
C VAL A 178 -14.19 12.72 21.12
N GLN A 179 -15.25 13.40 21.53
CA GLN A 179 -16.24 12.85 22.47
C GLN A 179 -16.96 11.61 21.91
N LYS A 180 -17.31 11.60 20.62
CA LYS A 180 -17.91 10.42 19.96
C LYS A 180 -16.94 9.24 19.90
N CYS A 181 -15.68 9.48 19.53
CA CYS A 181 -14.64 8.45 19.54
C CYS A 181 -14.44 7.88 20.94
N ALA A 182 -14.38 8.76 21.95
CA ALA A 182 -14.26 8.36 23.34
C ALA A 182 -15.41 7.44 23.78
N ASN A 183 -16.66 7.83 23.52
CA ASN A 183 -17.83 7.02 23.85
C ASN A 183 -17.84 5.67 23.10
N TYR A 184 -17.46 5.67 21.82
CA TYR A 184 -17.35 4.44 21.05
C TYR A 184 -16.36 3.46 21.70
N LEU A 185 -15.15 3.93 22.03
CA LEU A 185 -14.13 3.11 22.67
C LEU A 185 -14.61 2.58 24.02
N LEU A 186 -15.28 3.42 24.82
CA LEU A 186 -15.85 3.03 26.12
C LEU A 186 -16.87 1.89 26.00
N THR A 187 -17.75 1.94 25.00
CA THR A 187 -18.80 0.92 24.80
C THR A 187 -18.28 -0.40 24.24
N LYS A 188 -17.07 -0.42 23.67
CA LYS A 188 -16.53 -1.58 22.95
C LYS A 188 -15.35 -2.26 23.65
N THR A 189 -14.74 -1.65 24.67
CA THR A 189 -13.70 -2.26 25.49
C THR A 189 -14.26 -2.72 26.84
N ILE A 190 -14.03 -3.98 27.23
CA ILE A 190 -14.72 -4.63 28.37
C ILE A 190 -14.12 -4.26 29.74
N ASP A 191 -12.85 -3.86 29.82
CA ASP A 191 -12.28 -3.30 31.05
C ASP A 191 -11.07 -2.42 30.69
N ALA A 192 -11.02 -1.21 31.22
CA ALA A 192 -10.34 -0.11 30.52
C ALA A 192 -9.50 0.75 31.47
N ARG A 193 -8.60 0.14 32.26
CA ARG A 193 -7.70 0.91 33.14
C ARG A 193 -6.80 1.90 32.37
N GLY A 194 -6.44 1.58 31.14
CA GLY A 194 -5.71 2.51 30.26
C GLY A 194 -6.61 3.56 29.59
N LEU A 195 -7.88 3.23 29.32
CA LEU A 195 -8.83 4.15 28.70
C LEU A 195 -9.38 5.14 29.73
N THR A 196 -9.54 4.77 31.00
CA THR A 196 -9.96 5.68 32.07
C THR A 196 -9.01 6.85 32.27
N ILE A 197 -7.71 6.68 32.00
CA ILE A 197 -6.73 7.78 32.03
C ILE A 197 -7.03 8.78 30.91
N ASN A 198 -7.14 8.31 29.66
CA ASN A 198 -7.47 9.16 28.51
C ASN A 198 -8.85 9.82 28.65
N MET A 199 -9.82 9.12 29.25
CA MET A 199 -11.15 9.67 29.55
C MET A 199 -11.10 10.75 30.64
N ASN A 200 -10.31 10.54 31.69
CA ASN A 200 -10.09 11.55 32.72
C ASN A 200 -9.39 12.78 32.15
N GLU A 201 -8.47 12.61 31.21
CA GLU A 201 -7.81 13.71 30.50
C GLU A 201 -8.78 14.46 29.59
N LEU A 202 -9.66 13.77 28.87
CA LEU A 202 -10.73 14.41 28.09
C LEU A 202 -11.71 15.19 29.00
N ALA A 203 -12.09 14.62 30.14
CA ALA A 203 -12.95 15.28 31.11
C ALA A 203 -12.30 16.57 31.66
N LYS A 204 -11.00 16.51 32.00
CA LYS A 204 -10.21 17.68 32.41
C LYS A 204 -10.15 18.74 31.30
N PHE A 205 -9.91 18.33 30.07
CA PHE A 205 -9.89 19.22 28.90
C PHE A 205 -11.23 19.95 28.73
N LEU A 206 -12.35 19.22 28.75
CA LEU A 206 -13.69 19.81 28.60
C LEU A 206 -14.01 20.77 29.76
N GLN A 207 -13.57 20.44 30.98
CA GLN A 207 -13.72 21.33 32.14
C GLN A 207 -12.90 22.61 31.98
N GLN A 208 -11.64 22.51 31.53
CA GLN A 208 -10.77 23.66 31.28
C GLN A 208 -11.34 24.57 30.19
N LEU A 209 -11.81 24.01 29.08
CA LEU A 209 -12.49 24.76 28.03
C LEU A 209 -13.70 25.51 28.57
N GLY A 210 -14.55 24.83 29.35
CA GLY A 210 -15.71 25.47 29.97
C GLY A 210 -15.36 26.62 30.92
N ASN A 211 -14.22 26.52 31.62
CA ASN A 211 -13.71 27.59 32.48
C ASN A 211 -13.18 28.77 31.67
N LEU A 212 -12.43 28.51 30.59
CA LEU A 212 -11.90 29.53 29.68
C LEU A 212 -13.01 30.32 29.01
N THR A 213 -14.03 29.65 28.47
CA THR A 213 -15.17 30.33 27.85
C THR A 213 -15.92 31.20 28.87
N LYS A 214 -16.01 30.79 30.14
CA LYS A 214 -16.58 31.63 31.21
C LYS A 214 -15.69 32.84 31.51
N ARG A 215 -14.37 32.68 31.52
CA ARG A 215 -13.37 33.74 31.75
C ARG A 215 -13.41 34.77 30.62
N ILE A 216 -13.38 34.34 29.36
CA ILE A 216 -13.55 35.20 28.16
C ILE A 216 -14.82 36.04 28.26
N ARG A 217 -15.97 35.39 28.53
CA ARG A 217 -17.25 36.08 28.67
C ARG A 217 -17.24 37.14 29.78
N LYS A 218 -16.66 36.80 30.95
CA LYS A 218 -16.57 37.72 32.09
C LYS A 218 -15.66 38.92 31.79
N LEU A 219 -14.51 38.68 31.18
CA LEU A 219 -13.59 39.75 30.78
C LEU A 219 -14.24 40.70 29.78
N LYS A 220 -14.89 40.15 28.75
CA LYS A 220 -15.61 40.92 27.74
C LYS A 220 -16.72 41.78 28.35
N GLN A 221 -17.47 41.24 29.31
CA GLN A 221 -18.52 41.98 30.02
C GLN A 221 -17.95 43.13 30.87
N ASN A 222 -16.81 42.92 31.54
CA ASN A 222 -16.13 43.97 32.31
C ASN A 222 -15.60 45.11 31.42
N LEU A 223 -15.09 44.76 30.23
CA LEU A 223 -14.58 45.73 29.27
C LEU A 223 -15.70 46.53 28.57
N MET A 224 -16.87 45.93 28.39
CA MET A 224 -18.07 46.58 27.84
C MET A 224 -18.80 47.51 28.82
N ASN A 225 -18.61 47.33 30.13
CA ASN A 225 -19.22 48.14 31.18
C ASN A 225 -18.15 48.83 32.06
N PRO A 226 -17.52 49.94 31.61
CA PRO A 226 -16.50 50.64 32.38
C PRO A 226 -17.05 51.41 33.61
N CYS A 227 -18.37 51.58 33.71
CA CYS A 227 -19.00 52.33 34.78
C CYS A 227 -19.26 51.44 36.00
N ASP A 228 -18.32 51.42 36.95
CA ASP A 228 -18.67 51.34 38.39
C ASP A 228 -17.52 51.57 39.39
N HIS A 229 -16.30 52.00 38.99
CA HIS A 229 -15.20 52.22 39.94
C HIS A 229 -14.59 53.64 39.95
N HIS A 230 -15.36 54.66 39.59
CA HIS A 230 -14.87 56.06 39.58
C HIS A 230 -15.60 57.01 40.54
N LEU A 231 -16.15 56.53 41.66
CA LEU A 231 -16.94 57.37 42.59
C LEU A 231 -16.74 57.13 44.10
N ASP A 232 -15.66 56.49 44.54
CA ASP A 232 -15.36 56.33 45.98
C ASP A 232 -14.04 56.98 46.44
N LEU A 233 -13.63 58.06 45.78
CA LEU A 233 -12.64 58.99 46.34
C LEU A 233 -13.26 60.39 46.28
N MET A 234 -13.30 61.05 47.44
CA MET A 234 -13.89 62.37 47.74
C MET A 234 -15.30 62.32 48.36
N SER A 235 -15.39 61.89 49.62
CA SER A 235 -16.23 62.58 50.61
C SER A 235 -15.81 62.24 52.04
N SER A 236 -15.59 63.31 52.80
CA SER A 236 -15.53 63.39 54.27
C SER A 236 -14.20 63.17 54.99
N THR A 237 -13.41 64.24 55.00
CA THR A 237 -12.73 64.72 56.22
C THR A 237 -13.72 64.89 57.38
N HIS A 238 -13.42 64.33 58.56
CA HIS A 238 -13.26 65.07 59.83
C HIS A 238 -13.01 64.15 61.05
N VAL A 239 -11.82 64.31 61.66
CA VAL A 239 -11.54 64.47 63.11
C VAL A 239 -11.67 63.27 64.08
N SER A 240 -10.50 62.66 64.40
CA SER A 240 -9.76 62.62 65.71
C SER A 240 -10.47 62.17 67.03
N PRO A 241 -9.74 61.84 68.16
CA PRO A 241 -8.32 61.44 68.38
C PRO A 241 -8.03 60.42 69.55
N VAL A 242 -6.72 60.13 69.78
CA VAL A 242 -6.03 59.73 71.08
C VAL A 242 -6.12 58.22 71.49
N ARG A 243 -5.09 57.44 71.89
CA ARG A 243 -3.95 57.63 72.85
C ARG A 243 -2.85 56.52 72.74
N ILE A 244 -1.57 56.94 72.72
CA ILE A 244 -0.38 56.55 73.56
C ILE A 244 -0.02 55.03 73.72
N SER A 245 1.08 54.56 73.11
CA SER A 245 2.48 54.37 73.63
C SER A 245 2.68 53.05 74.41
N THR A 246 3.70 52.23 74.16
CA THR A 246 5.08 52.45 74.62
C THR A 246 6.15 51.73 73.78
N SER A 247 7.29 52.40 73.59
CA SER A 247 8.61 51.84 73.24
C SER A 247 9.36 51.38 74.52
N PRO A 248 10.59 50.79 74.46
CA PRO A 248 11.78 51.66 74.40
C PRO A 248 13.10 51.07 73.81
N THR A 249 13.93 51.99 73.25
CA THR A 249 15.43 52.07 73.25
C THR A 249 16.28 50.98 72.55
N ARG A 250 17.44 51.27 71.93
CA ARG A 250 18.49 52.29 72.19
C ARG A 250 19.40 52.52 70.97
N LYS A 251 20.11 53.65 71.00
CA LYS A 251 20.94 54.33 69.99
C LYS A 251 22.41 53.85 69.91
N ARG A 252 22.94 53.86 68.67
CA ARG A 252 24.22 54.46 68.17
C ARG A 252 25.58 53.78 68.48
N LEU A 253 26.37 53.56 67.41
CA LEU A 253 27.82 53.84 67.30
C LEU A 253 28.27 53.75 65.82
N ALA A 254 29.39 54.40 65.48
CA ALA A 254 29.78 54.85 64.15
C ALA A 254 31.00 54.13 63.54
N SER A 255 31.09 54.17 62.20
CA SER A 255 32.27 54.04 61.28
C SER A 255 32.99 52.68 61.16
N PRO A 256 33.83 52.41 60.12
CA PRO A 256 33.88 52.86 58.71
C PRO A 256 34.01 51.68 57.68
N SER A 257 33.92 51.98 56.39
CA SER A 257 34.13 51.06 55.25
C SER A 257 35.61 50.69 54.98
N PRO A 258 35.90 49.53 54.36
CA PRO A 258 37.14 49.28 53.61
C PRO A 258 36.91 49.07 52.09
N PRO A 259 37.98 49.06 51.27
CA PRO A 259 38.00 49.74 49.97
C PRO A 259 37.90 48.84 48.72
N ARG A 260 37.65 49.52 47.60
CA ARG A 260 37.70 49.07 46.19
C ARG A 260 38.93 48.21 45.88
N SER A 261 38.71 47.10 45.16
CA SER A 261 39.67 46.52 44.21
C SER A 261 39.18 46.78 42.78
N ARG A 262 40.02 47.47 42.00
CA ARG A 262 39.92 47.61 40.54
C ARG A 262 40.65 46.44 39.89
N SER A 263 40.10 45.91 38.79
CA SER A 263 40.85 45.22 37.72
C SER A 263 39.95 44.91 36.51
N PRO A 264 40.50 44.70 35.30
CA PRO A 264 40.31 45.62 34.19
C PRO A 264 39.85 44.96 32.87
N ASN A 265 38.97 45.61 32.10
CA ASN A 265 38.99 45.44 30.64
C ASN A 265 38.26 46.62 29.96
N ARG A 266 39.03 47.49 29.29
CA ARG A 266 38.49 48.47 28.35
C ARG A 266 38.15 47.73 27.06
N TYR A 267 36.92 47.28 26.94
CA TYR A 267 36.23 47.45 25.66
C TYR A 267 36.06 48.96 25.49
N VAL A 268 36.50 49.51 24.36
CA VAL A 268 36.10 50.86 23.93
C VAL A 268 34.57 50.85 23.99
N ARG A 269 33.97 51.69 24.85
CA ARG A 269 32.51 51.71 24.98
C ARG A 269 31.95 52.08 23.61
N CYS A 270 30.87 51.43 23.17
CA CYS A 270 30.18 51.72 21.90
C CYS A 270 30.07 53.24 21.60
N ARG A 271 29.83 54.02 22.65
CA ARG A 271 29.86 55.49 22.66
C ARG A 271 31.06 56.12 21.98
N ASP A 272 32.27 55.65 22.27
CA ASP A 272 33.51 56.23 21.78
C ASP A 272 33.74 55.89 20.29
N ARG A 273 33.02 54.90 19.76
CA ARG A 273 33.04 54.48 18.35
C ARG A 273 32.05 55.24 17.47
N PHE A 274 30.91 55.66 18.04
CA PHE A 274 29.80 56.23 17.27
C PHE A 274 29.56 57.73 17.51
N LEU A 275 30.03 58.34 18.61
CA LEU A 275 29.71 59.74 18.96
C LEU A 275 30.92 60.70 18.87
N CYS A 276 30.79 61.81 18.14
CA CYS A 276 31.84 62.82 17.97
C CYS A 276 32.19 63.60 19.25
N SER A 277 31.21 63.77 20.14
CA SER A 277 31.38 64.53 21.39
C SER A 277 30.26 64.21 22.37
N TYR A 278 30.43 63.10 23.07
CA TYR A 278 29.49 62.64 24.09
C TYR A 278 29.27 63.70 25.21
N ASP A 279 30.29 64.52 25.49
CA ASP A 279 30.24 65.61 26.47
C ASP A 279 29.39 66.83 26.05
N LYS A 280 28.93 66.91 24.79
CA LYS A 280 28.07 68.00 24.29
C LYS A 280 26.57 67.74 24.40
N ILE A 281 26.16 66.55 24.85
CA ILE A 281 24.74 66.27 25.12
C ILE A 281 24.38 67.00 26.42
N GLU A 282 23.63 68.10 26.34
CA GLU A 282 23.42 69.04 27.47
C GLU A 282 22.53 68.49 28.60
N LEU A 283 21.73 67.44 28.32
CA LEU A 283 20.78 66.84 29.26
C LEU A 283 21.22 65.43 29.71
N ASP A 284 21.29 65.21 31.02
CA ASP A 284 21.62 63.91 31.62
C ASP A 284 20.62 62.80 31.24
N ASP A 285 19.35 63.13 31.03
CA ASP A 285 18.34 62.18 30.56
C ASP A 285 18.59 61.72 29.11
N CYS A 286 19.00 62.65 28.23
CA CYS A 286 19.38 62.31 26.86
C CYS A 286 20.64 61.45 26.82
N ARG A 287 21.57 61.67 27.75
CA ARG A 287 22.76 60.82 27.92
C ARG A 287 22.40 59.40 28.33
N GLN A 288 21.56 59.22 29.36
CA GLN A 288 21.12 57.89 29.79
C GLN A 288 20.33 57.15 28.70
N ARG A 289 19.50 57.89 27.94
CA ARG A 289 18.76 57.36 26.79
C ARG A 289 19.71 56.87 25.69
N ALA A 290 20.73 57.65 25.35
CA ALA A 290 21.74 57.30 24.36
C ALA A 290 22.59 56.08 24.76
N ASP A 291 22.94 55.96 26.05
CA ASP A 291 23.62 54.77 26.59
C ASP A 291 22.79 53.51 26.37
N LYS A 292 21.50 53.59 26.70
CA LYS A 292 20.59 52.47 26.60
C LYS A 292 20.40 52.03 25.16
N LEU A 293 20.18 52.98 24.24
CA LEU A 293 20.01 52.69 22.81
C LEU A 293 21.25 52.05 22.18
N LEU A 294 22.45 52.52 22.54
CA LEU A 294 23.71 51.96 22.01
C LEU A 294 24.00 50.58 22.61
N ALA A 295 23.65 50.34 23.88
CA ALA A 295 23.75 49.01 24.50
C ALA A 295 22.76 48.01 23.87
N ASP A 296 21.50 48.41 23.69
CA ASP A 296 20.47 47.59 23.04
C ASP A 296 20.88 47.24 21.58
N PHE A 297 21.53 48.17 20.88
CA PHE A 297 22.10 47.96 19.55
C PHE A 297 23.25 46.93 19.53
N GLU A 298 24.20 47.00 20.47
CA GLU A 298 25.28 46.00 20.58
C GLU A 298 24.74 44.60 20.89
N ASP A 299 23.76 44.50 21.77
CA ASP A 299 23.12 43.23 22.12
C ASP A 299 22.44 42.59 20.90
N ILE A 300 21.76 43.40 20.07
CA ILE A 300 21.14 42.90 18.83
C ILE A 300 22.18 42.40 17.83
N LEU A 301 23.30 43.12 17.64
CA LEU A 301 24.37 42.69 16.75
C LEU A 301 24.99 41.35 17.20
N LEU A 302 25.20 41.16 18.51
CA LEU A 302 25.67 39.92 19.10
C LEU A 302 24.68 38.77 18.89
N HIS A 303 23.40 39.01 19.14
CA HIS A 303 22.35 38.01 18.97
C HIS A 303 22.15 37.59 17.51
N ILE A 304 22.32 38.49 16.55
CA ILE A 304 22.25 38.17 15.11
C ILE A 304 23.42 37.28 14.70
N ASN A 305 24.65 37.62 15.11
CA ASN A 305 25.83 36.82 14.77
C ASN A 305 25.79 35.40 15.37
N ALA A 306 25.25 35.24 16.58
CA ALA A 306 25.03 33.93 17.17
C ALA A 306 23.97 33.11 16.40
N ASP A 307 22.91 33.78 15.93
CA ASP A 307 21.84 33.14 15.16
C ASP A 307 22.31 32.68 13.78
N PHE A 308 23.14 33.49 13.09
CA PHE A 308 23.71 33.12 11.79
C PHE A 308 24.49 31.82 11.86
N ARG A 309 25.36 31.63 12.87
CA ARG A 309 26.14 30.38 13.00
C ARG A 309 25.23 29.15 13.12
N SER A 310 24.17 29.23 13.92
CA SER A 310 23.20 28.14 14.07
C SER A 310 22.43 27.86 12.78
N LYS A 311 22.11 28.90 11.99
CA LYS A 311 21.27 28.75 10.79
C LYS A 311 22.08 28.32 9.57
N GLU A 312 23.31 28.78 9.46
CA GLU A 312 24.27 28.33 8.46
C GLU A 312 24.53 26.82 8.59
N GLU A 313 24.74 26.32 9.81
CA GLU A 313 24.89 24.88 10.08
C GLU A 313 23.63 24.07 9.70
N SER A 314 22.44 24.64 9.92
CA SER A 314 21.17 24.00 9.53
C SER A 314 20.96 23.98 8.00
N LEU A 315 21.41 25.02 7.29
CA LEU A 315 21.27 25.17 5.83
C LEU A 315 22.27 24.33 5.04
N HIS A 316 23.39 23.93 5.65
CA HIS A 316 24.36 23.01 5.05
C HIS A 316 23.88 21.55 4.98
N SER A 317 22.76 21.22 5.62
CA SER A 317 22.14 19.89 5.49
C SER A 317 21.76 19.60 4.02
N LEU A 318 21.86 18.32 3.65
CA LEU A 318 21.47 17.86 2.31
C LEU A 318 19.99 18.17 2.07
N THR A 319 19.67 18.57 0.84
CA THR A 319 18.30 18.84 0.45
C THR A 319 17.55 17.50 0.39
N PRO A 320 16.43 17.33 1.12
CA PRO A 320 15.67 16.08 1.14
C PRO A 320 15.21 15.63 -0.25
N ILE A 321 15.29 14.32 -0.50
CA ILE A 321 14.97 13.67 -1.78
C ILE A 321 14.03 12.48 -1.51
N GLY A 322 13.11 12.22 -2.44
CA GLY A 322 12.24 11.04 -2.42
C GLY A 322 11.41 10.92 -1.14
N VAL A 323 11.58 9.81 -0.43
CA VAL A 323 10.86 9.47 0.80
C VAL A 323 11.03 10.52 1.91
N GLN A 324 12.21 11.14 2.01
CA GLN A 324 12.50 12.17 3.02
C GLN A 324 11.63 13.43 2.85
N ILE A 325 11.02 13.61 1.68
CA ILE A 325 10.11 14.74 1.42
C ILE A 325 8.76 14.51 2.11
N ASP A 326 8.32 13.26 2.23
CA ASP A 326 7.04 12.92 2.86
C ASP A 326 7.08 13.06 4.39
N SER A 327 8.27 12.94 4.99
CA SER A 327 8.49 13.15 6.42
C SER A 327 8.59 14.64 6.81
N LEU A 328 8.70 15.55 5.83
CA LEU A 328 8.70 16.98 6.08
C LEU A 328 7.28 17.51 6.30
N PRO A 329 7.11 18.53 7.18
CA PRO A 329 5.87 19.28 7.25
C PRO A 329 5.50 19.87 5.87
N THR A 330 4.20 19.89 5.54
CA THR A 330 3.68 20.40 4.25
C THR A 330 4.18 21.81 3.93
N ASP A 331 4.25 22.65 4.96
CA ASP A 331 4.61 24.07 4.86
C ASP A 331 6.09 24.33 5.19
N PHE A 332 6.92 23.29 5.17
CA PHE A 332 8.35 23.42 5.39
C PHE A 332 9.05 24.09 4.20
N THR A 333 9.83 25.12 4.49
CA THR A 333 10.76 25.80 3.59
C THR A 333 12.00 26.21 4.38
N TYR A 334 13.16 26.24 3.75
CA TYR A 334 14.41 26.75 4.31
C TYR A 334 14.29 28.23 4.67
N ASN A 335 13.51 29.01 3.92
CA ASN A 335 13.15 30.37 4.31
C ASN A 335 12.40 30.45 5.65
N ARG A 336 11.63 29.41 6.03
CA ARG A 336 10.96 29.35 7.33
C ARG A 336 11.94 29.32 8.49
N ILE A 337 13.09 28.66 8.30
CA ILE A 337 14.18 28.59 9.29
C ILE A 337 14.78 29.98 9.54
N LEU A 338 14.81 30.83 8.50
CA LEU A 338 15.33 32.19 8.56
C LEU A 338 14.32 33.23 9.09
N THR A 339 13.07 32.87 9.40
CA THR A 339 12.05 33.84 9.85
C THR A 339 12.43 34.55 11.15
N SER A 340 13.04 33.85 12.11
CA SER A 340 13.55 34.44 13.35
C SER A 340 14.69 35.42 13.08
N THR A 341 15.63 35.04 12.22
CA THR A 341 16.78 35.86 11.83
C THR A 341 16.33 37.10 11.06
N ARG A 342 15.32 36.97 10.19
CA ARG A 342 14.68 38.09 9.48
C ARG A 342 14.13 39.13 10.46
N ARG A 343 13.39 38.70 11.48
CA ARG A 343 12.84 39.60 12.52
C ARG A 343 13.95 40.35 13.27
N LYS A 344 15.08 39.70 13.54
CA LYS A 344 16.24 40.34 14.19
C LYS A 344 16.92 41.37 13.26
N ILE A 345 17.03 41.07 11.96
CA ILE A 345 17.56 42.01 10.96
C ILE A 345 16.62 43.22 10.78
N ASP A 346 15.31 43.00 10.77
CA ASP A 346 14.34 44.09 10.70
C ASP A 346 14.38 44.94 11.98
N ALA A 347 14.53 44.33 13.16
CA ALA A 347 14.78 45.06 14.40
C ALA A 347 16.08 45.88 14.34
N LEU A 348 17.18 45.32 13.82
CA LEU A 348 18.43 46.05 13.63
C LEU A 348 18.24 47.29 12.75
N ARG A 349 17.49 47.18 11.64
CA ARG A 349 17.18 48.31 10.75
C ARG A 349 16.37 49.40 11.47
N GLU A 350 15.38 49.01 12.26
CA GLU A 350 14.59 49.95 13.07
C GLU A 350 15.44 50.64 14.14
N PHE A 351 16.34 49.92 14.82
CA PHE A 351 17.27 50.52 15.78
C PHE A 351 18.24 51.50 15.11
N ILE A 352 18.74 51.20 13.91
CA ILE A 352 19.57 52.13 13.13
C ILE A 352 18.79 53.41 12.81
N LEU A 353 17.52 53.30 12.42
CA LEU A 353 16.66 54.46 12.17
C LEU A 353 16.41 55.26 13.44
N GLN A 354 16.13 54.60 14.56
CA GLN A 354 15.90 55.25 15.84
C GLN A 354 17.14 55.99 16.34
N ILE A 355 18.33 55.39 16.23
CA ILE A 355 19.59 56.05 16.58
C ILE A 355 19.85 57.24 15.65
N LYS A 356 19.55 57.13 14.35
CA LYS A 356 19.69 58.24 13.40
C LYS A 356 18.74 59.40 13.72
N GLN A 357 17.53 59.12 14.20
CA GLN A 357 16.56 60.14 14.61
C GLN A 357 16.93 60.82 15.94
N GLU A 358 17.33 60.05 16.96
CA GLU A 358 17.59 60.57 18.30
C GLU A 358 19.01 61.14 18.47
N LEU A 359 19.99 60.60 17.75
CA LEU A 359 21.43 60.92 17.93
C LEU A 359 22.12 61.43 16.65
N GLY A 360 21.39 61.62 15.55
CA GLY A 360 21.94 61.95 14.23
C GLY A 360 22.93 63.11 14.18
N ALA A 361 22.71 64.17 14.97
CA ALA A 361 23.59 65.34 15.05
C ALA A 361 24.95 65.06 15.73
N TYR A 362 25.07 63.94 16.44
CA TYR A 362 26.23 63.58 17.25
C TYR A 362 27.01 62.37 16.68
N LEU A 363 26.52 61.75 15.60
CA LEU A 363 27.14 60.57 14.99
C LEU A 363 28.40 60.93 14.17
N ILE A 364 29.45 60.11 14.30
CA ILE A 364 30.71 60.26 13.53
C ILE A 364 30.53 59.82 12.07
N GLN A 365 29.66 58.84 11.82
CA GLN A 365 29.40 58.25 10.50
C GLN A 365 27.97 57.70 10.44
N ASP A 366 27.43 57.49 9.24
CA ASP A 366 26.16 56.75 9.09
C ASP A 366 26.36 55.31 9.57
N LEU A 367 25.51 54.85 10.49
CA LEU A 367 25.56 53.49 11.04
C LEU A 367 25.38 52.42 9.97
N ASN A 368 24.75 52.75 8.83
CA ASN A 368 24.66 51.83 7.69
C ASN A 368 26.01 51.57 7.01
N ASN A 369 26.98 52.48 7.19
CA ASN A 369 28.34 52.33 6.68
C ASN A 369 29.29 51.71 7.73
N ASP A 370 28.78 51.33 8.90
CA ASP A 370 29.58 50.64 9.90
C ASP A 370 30.01 49.26 9.36
N PRO A 371 31.30 48.90 9.46
CA PRO A 371 31.81 47.64 8.90
C PRO A 371 31.17 46.39 9.52
N ILE A 372 30.71 46.44 10.78
CA ILE A 372 30.05 45.30 11.44
C ILE A 372 28.62 45.16 10.92
N VAL A 373 27.90 46.28 10.76
CA VAL A 373 26.56 46.30 10.17
C VAL A 373 26.61 45.82 8.72
N LEU A 374 27.55 46.30 7.92
CA LEU A 374 27.77 45.86 6.54
C LEU A 374 28.07 44.35 6.45
N ASP A 375 28.94 43.82 7.31
CA ASP A 375 29.24 42.38 7.35
C ASP A 375 28.00 41.54 7.69
N ILE A 376 27.18 41.99 8.65
CA ILE A 376 25.92 41.33 9.01
C ILE A 376 24.91 41.37 7.86
N MET A 377 24.78 42.50 7.17
CA MET A 377 23.88 42.65 6.03
C MET A 377 24.33 41.80 4.83
N ASN A 378 25.64 41.70 4.57
CA ASN A 378 26.19 40.84 3.54
C ASN A 378 25.98 39.36 3.87
N LYS A 379 26.19 38.94 5.12
CA LYS A 379 25.89 37.57 5.57
C LYS A 379 24.40 37.24 5.48
N TRP A 380 23.53 38.19 5.84
CA TRP A 380 22.09 38.04 5.69
C TRP A 380 21.68 37.83 4.22
N THR A 381 22.18 38.66 3.31
CA THR A 381 21.88 38.51 1.87
C THR A 381 22.38 37.18 1.31
N HIS A 382 23.57 36.73 1.73
CA HIS A 382 24.10 35.44 1.33
C HIS A 382 23.24 34.27 1.85
N LEU A 383 22.88 34.27 3.13
CA LEU A 383 22.02 33.24 3.73
C LEU A 383 20.63 33.23 3.10
N GLN A 384 20.07 34.39 2.78
CA GLN A 384 18.78 34.51 2.10
C GLN A 384 18.85 33.91 0.69
N SER A 385 19.91 34.19 -0.07
CA SER A 385 20.14 33.57 -1.39
C SER A 385 20.26 32.06 -1.28
N LEU A 386 21.07 31.56 -0.34
CA LEU A 386 21.28 30.13 -0.14
C LEU A 386 19.98 29.40 0.23
N ALA A 387 19.15 30.00 1.09
CA ALA A 387 17.86 29.44 1.45
C ALA A 387 16.88 29.42 0.27
N ASN A 388 16.89 30.44 -0.59
CA ASN A 388 16.09 30.46 -1.82
C ASN A 388 16.52 29.34 -2.79
N ASP A 389 17.82 29.20 -3.04
CA ASP A 389 18.35 28.16 -3.93
C ASP A 389 17.99 26.75 -3.42
N LYS A 390 18.06 26.55 -2.10
CA LYS A 390 17.65 25.32 -1.43
C LYS A 390 16.15 25.07 -1.50
N ASP A 391 15.32 26.11 -1.36
CA ASP A 391 13.88 26.02 -1.51
C ASP A 391 13.49 25.70 -2.95
N ASP A 392 14.17 26.26 -3.94
CA ASP A 392 13.97 25.95 -5.36
C ASP A 392 14.30 24.48 -5.65
N GLN A 393 15.43 23.99 -5.14
CA GLN A 393 15.80 22.58 -5.23
C GLN A 393 14.77 21.67 -4.53
N LEU A 394 14.33 22.03 -3.32
CA LEU A 394 13.33 21.27 -2.58
C LEU A 394 12.00 21.21 -3.34
N ASN A 395 11.59 22.32 -3.97
CA ASN A 395 10.38 22.39 -4.77
C ASN A 395 10.48 21.53 -6.04
N GLN A 396 11.63 21.53 -6.71
CA GLN A 396 11.90 20.64 -7.85
C GLN A 396 11.82 19.17 -7.41
N ASN A 397 12.49 18.81 -6.31
CA ASN A 397 12.45 17.45 -5.76
C ASN A 397 11.02 17.03 -5.39
N ARG A 398 10.23 17.93 -4.78
CA ARG A 398 8.80 17.70 -4.46
C ARG A 398 7.98 17.42 -5.72
N GLN A 399 8.23 18.14 -6.80
CA GLN A 399 7.52 17.93 -8.07
C GLN A 399 7.89 16.59 -8.70
N GLN A 400 9.18 16.27 -8.79
CA GLN A 400 9.64 15.00 -9.34
C GLN A 400 9.12 13.81 -8.52
N TRP A 401 9.10 13.92 -7.18
CA TRP A 401 8.56 12.89 -6.30
C TRP A 401 7.06 12.66 -6.49
N LYS A 402 6.28 13.74 -6.61
CA LYS A 402 4.85 13.66 -6.95
C LYS A 402 4.61 13.03 -8.31
N HIS A 403 5.43 13.37 -9.29
CA HIS A 403 5.35 12.79 -10.63
C HIS A 403 5.62 11.28 -10.60
N PHE A 404 6.68 10.86 -9.91
CA PHE A 404 7.02 9.45 -9.72
C PHE A 404 5.88 8.67 -9.04
N LYS A 405 5.30 9.19 -7.95
CA LYS A 405 4.17 8.53 -7.27
C LYS A 405 2.98 8.30 -8.20
N ARG A 406 2.66 9.31 -9.02
CA ARG A 406 1.57 9.21 -10.00
C ARG A 406 1.86 8.15 -11.06
N GLN A 407 3.07 8.12 -11.62
CA GLN A 407 3.45 7.11 -12.61
C GLN A 407 3.42 5.69 -12.01
N LEU A 408 3.81 5.54 -10.74
CA LEU A 408 3.72 4.27 -10.04
C LEU A 408 2.26 3.81 -9.88
N GLU A 409 1.35 4.71 -9.53
CA GLU A 409 -0.10 4.44 -9.46
C GLU A 409 -0.67 4.08 -10.84
N ASP A 410 -0.31 4.82 -11.89
CA ASP A 410 -0.74 4.56 -13.28
C ASP A 410 -0.27 3.17 -13.76
N LEU A 411 0.96 2.76 -13.41
CA LEU A 411 1.49 1.43 -13.69
C LEU A 411 0.70 0.34 -12.95
N GLU A 412 0.41 0.53 -11.66
CA GLU A 412 -0.37 -0.44 -10.89
C GLU A 412 -1.79 -0.60 -11.42
N GLN A 413 -2.43 0.52 -11.78
CA GLN A 413 -3.74 0.51 -12.41
C GLN A 413 -3.70 -0.22 -13.75
N SER A 414 -2.71 0.08 -14.60
CA SER A 414 -2.54 -0.57 -15.90
C SER A 414 -2.38 -2.09 -15.75
N VAL A 415 -1.54 -2.55 -14.80
CA VAL A 415 -1.41 -3.98 -14.50
C VAL A 415 -2.73 -4.60 -14.05
N GLN A 416 -3.52 -3.91 -13.23
CA GLN A 416 -4.83 -4.39 -12.79
C GLN A 416 -5.83 -4.47 -13.94
N GLU A 417 -5.83 -3.49 -14.85
CA GLU A 417 -6.66 -3.49 -16.05
C GLU A 417 -6.33 -4.66 -16.99
N PHE A 418 -5.04 -4.94 -17.19
CA PHE A 418 -4.60 -6.12 -17.95
C PHE A 418 -5.04 -7.43 -17.27
N SER A 419 -4.95 -7.51 -15.94
CA SER A 419 -5.41 -8.68 -15.18
C SER A 419 -6.93 -8.88 -15.23
N ASN A 420 -7.71 -7.81 -15.33
CA ASN A 420 -9.16 -7.88 -15.44
C ASN A 420 -9.62 -8.17 -16.89
N SER A 421 -8.83 -7.77 -17.87
CA SER A 421 -9.08 -8.00 -19.30
C SER A 421 -8.78 -9.44 -19.75
N ASP A 422 -8.27 -10.29 -18.85
CA ASP A 422 -8.00 -11.73 -19.06
C ASP A 422 -9.23 -12.52 -19.57
N HIS A 423 -10.44 -11.99 -19.43
CA HIS A 423 -11.67 -12.61 -19.96
C HIS A 423 -12.04 -12.23 -21.40
N LEU A 424 -11.45 -11.17 -21.97
CA LEU A 424 -11.83 -10.64 -23.30
C LEU A 424 -10.79 -10.89 -24.39
N LEU A 425 -9.53 -11.15 -24.03
CA LEU A 425 -8.43 -11.39 -24.96
C LEU A 425 -8.55 -12.69 -25.77
N THR A 426 -9.48 -13.57 -25.43
CA THR A 426 -9.66 -14.86 -26.11
C THR A 426 -10.41 -14.76 -27.45
N ARG A 427 -10.96 -13.61 -27.84
CA ARG A 427 -12.02 -13.60 -28.87
C ARG A 427 -11.76 -12.95 -30.22
N THR A 428 -10.82 -12.01 -30.40
CA THR A 428 -10.57 -11.44 -31.76
C THR A 428 -9.13 -10.95 -31.99
N ILE A 429 -8.64 -11.12 -33.23
CA ILE A 429 -7.32 -10.67 -33.71
C ILE A 429 -7.22 -9.13 -33.76
N TYR A 430 -8.34 -8.41 -33.95
CA TYR A 430 -8.37 -6.94 -34.01
C TYR A 430 -8.12 -6.26 -32.66
N SER A 431 -8.59 -6.84 -31.54
CA SER A 431 -8.27 -6.35 -30.19
C SER A 431 -6.82 -6.62 -29.77
N ARG A 432 -6.03 -7.34 -30.58
CA ARG A 432 -4.66 -7.77 -30.25
C ARG A 432 -3.57 -6.77 -30.67
N SER A 433 -3.76 -6.07 -31.79
CA SER A 433 -2.89 -4.97 -32.18
C SER A 433 -2.91 -3.88 -31.12
N ASP A 434 -4.12 -3.58 -30.65
CA ASP A 434 -4.41 -2.61 -29.58
C ASP A 434 -3.76 -3.02 -28.24
N VAL A 435 -3.77 -4.31 -27.90
CA VAL A 435 -3.13 -4.82 -26.67
C VAL A 435 -1.61 -4.79 -26.72
N ASN A 436 -1.01 -5.04 -27.89
CA ASN A 436 0.44 -4.92 -28.05
C ASN A 436 0.89 -3.45 -28.00
N GLU A 437 0.14 -2.53 -28.63
CA GLU A 437 0.42 -1.10 -28.55
C GLU A 437 0.33 -0.59 -27.09
N ARG A 438 -0.69 -1.03 -26.34
CA ARG A 438 -0.80 -0.74 -24.90
C ARG A 438 0.32 -1.37 -24.05
N LEU A 439 0.87 -2.53 -24.45
CA LEU A 439 2.01 -3.14 -23.77
C LEU A 439 3.32 -2.37 -24.05
N ASP A 440 3.48 -1.83 -25.25
CA ASP A 440 4.62 -0.98 -25.62
C ASP A 440 4.59 0.37 -24.86
N GLU A 441 3.41 0.99 -24.75
CA GLU A 441 3.20 2.18 -23.91
C GLU A 441 3.51 1.90 -22.43
N PHE A 442 3.09 0.74 -21.93
CA PHE A 442 3.39 0.31 -20.57
C PHE A 442 4.90 0.10 -20.36
N GLU A 443 5.62 -0.48 -21.33
CA GLU A 443 7.08 -0.67 -21.25
C GLU A 443 7.82 0.68 -21.15
N LEU A 444 7.41 1.66 -21.95
CA LEU A 444 7.94 3.02 -21.90
C LEU A 444 7.70 3.67 -20.53
N LEU A 445 6.49 3.55 -19.99
CA LEU A 445 6.14 4.09 -18.67
C LEU A 445 6.93 3.40 -17.55
N LEU A 446 7.09 2.07 -17.62
CA LEU A 446 7.87 1.30 -16.65
C LEU A 446 9.33 1.73 -16.66
N LYS A 447 9.91 1.90 -17.85
CA LYS A 447 11.31 2.35 -18.00
C LYS A 447 11.52 3.76 -17.44
N SER A 448 10.64 4.70 -17.79
CA SER A 448 10.66 6.07 -17.23
C SER A 448 10.56 6.08 -15.71
N THR A 449 9.70 5.23 -15.14
CA THR A 449 9.51 5.15 -13.69
C THR A 449 10.73 4.57 -12.99
N ILE A 450 11.40 3.57 -13.59
CA ILE A 450 12.66 3.01 -13.09
C ILE A 450 13.80 4.04 -13.14
N ASP A 451 13.90 4.82 -14.21
CA ASP A 451 14.92 5.85 -14.35
C ASP A 451 14.76 6.96 -13.29
N LEU A 452 13.52 7.34 -12.99
CA LEU A 452 13.22 8.23 -11.87
C LEU A 452 13.53 7.56 -10.53
N ALA A 453 13.20 6.28 -10.35
CA ALA A 453 13.47 5.57 -9.11
C ALA A 453 14.97 5.56 -8.77
N ASN A 454 15.83 5.36 -9.77
CA ASN A 454 17.29 5.37 -9.60
C ASN A 454 17.84 6.72 -9.08
N GLN A 455 17.13 7.83 -9.31
CA GLN A 455 17.52 9.16 -8.83
C GLN A 455 17.17 9.40 -7.36
N PHE A 456 16.18 8.67 -6.83
CA PHE A 456 15.68 8.83 -5.45
C PHE A 456 16.29 7.86 -4.44
N ASN A 457 17.19 6.96 -4.88
CA ASN A 457 17.67 5.84 -4.08
C ASN A 457 18.13 6.28 -2.69
N ASP A 458 17.30 5.98 -1.70
CA ASP A 458 17.54 6.28 -0.30
C ASP A 458 17.40 4.96 0.48
N ASN A 459 18.34 4.68 1.39
CA ASN A 459 18.40 3.41 2.14
C ASN A 459 17.29 3.29 3.20
N SER A 460 16.15 3.95 3.00
CA SER A 460 15.03 3.99 3.92
C SER A 460 14.16 2.73 3.78
N ASN A 461 13.53 2.32 4.89
CA ASN A 461 12.61 1.17 4.88
C ASN A 461 11.40 1.38 3.96
N GLU A 462 10.95 2.63 3.79
CA GLU A 462 9.84 2.99 2.91
C GLU A 462 10.23 2.87 1.43
N TRP A 463 11.50 3.14 1.09
CA TRP A 463 12.05 2.91 -0.24
C TRP A 463 12.07 1.42 -0.61
N ILE A 464 12.42 0.53 0.32
CA ILE A 464 12.42 -0.93 0.12
C ILE A 464 11.01 -1.43 -0.28
N ILE A 465 9.95 -0.83 0.29
CA ILE A 465 8.56 -1.16 -0.06
C ILE A 465 8.26 -0.76 -1.50
N ILE A 466 8.71 0.43 -1.92
CA ILE A 466 8.54 0.94 -3.29
C ILE A 466 9.31 0.06 -4.28
N GLU A 467 10.53 -0.34 -3.94
CA GLU A 467 11.37 -1.24 -4.74
C GLU A 467 10.69 -2.61 -4.94
N HIS A 468 10.13 -3.20 -3.87
CA HIS A 468 9.38 -4.45 -3.97
C HIS A 468 8.12 -4.31 -4.83
N ARG A 469 7.41 -3.16 -4.75
CA ARG A 469 6.25 -2.88 -5.64
C ARG A 469 6.68 -2.81 -7.10
N LEU A 470 7.73 -2.06 -7.41
CA LEU A 470 8.29 -1.97 -8.76
C LEU A 470 8.71 -3.34 -9.29
N GLN A 471 9.36 -4.16 -8.47
CA GLN A 471 9.74 -5.52 -8.85
C GLN A 471 8.51 -6.39 -9.14
N SER A 472 7.46 -6.32 -8.32
CA SER A 472 6.21 -7.04 -8.56
C SER A 472 5.54 -6.61 -9.87
N ILE A 473 5.51 -5.31 -10.17
CA ILE A 473 5.00 -4.77 -11.44
C ILE A 473 5.81 -5.33 -12.62
N LYS A 474 7.13 -5.33 -12.51
CA LYS A 474 8.05 -5.86 -13.53
C LYS A 474 7.82 -7.34 -13.78
N ASP A 475 7.66 -8.15 -12.73
CA ASP A 475 7.41 -9.59 -12.85
C ASP A 475 6.06 -9.86 -13.54
N LYS A 476 5.01 -9.10 -13.18
CA LYS A 476 3.69 -9.19 -13.82
C LYS A 476 3.74 -8.76 -15.28
N PHE A 477 4.48 -7.71 -15.62
CA PHE A 477 4.70 -7.32 -17.02
C PHE A 477 5.40 -8.42 -17.82
N HIS A 478 6.47 -9.01 -17.30
CA HIS A 478 7.15 -10.13 -17.96
C HIS A 478 6.22 -11.33 -18.16
N TYR A 479 5.36 -11.63 -17.18
CA TYR A 479 4.33 -12.66 -17.32
C TYR A 479 3.35 -12.33 -18.46
N LEU A 480 2.83 -11.11 -18.51
CA LEU A 480 1.90 -10.66 -19.55
C LEU A 480 2.55 -10.69 -20.94
N LEU A 481 3.79 -10.22 -21.06
CA LEU A 481 4.57 -10.25 -22.31
C LEU A 481 4.80 -11.69 -22.80
N THR A 482 5.15 -12.59 -21.88
CA THR A 482 5.34 -14.01 -22.19
C THR A 482 4.04 -14.68 -22.64
N LYS A 483 2.92 -14.35 -21.97
CA LYS A 483 1.58 -14.88 -22.28
C LYS A 483 1.06 -14.34 -23.63
N SER A 484 1.18 -13.04 -23.88
CA SER A 484 0.83 -12.40 -25.16
C SER A 484 1.59 -13.02 -26.34
N ASN A 485 2.84 -13.43 -26.11
CA ASN A 485 3.69 -14.10 -27.12
C ASN A 485 3.45 -15.61 -27.28
N ARG A 486 2.85 -16.31 -26.29
CA ARG A 486 2.54 -17.76 -26.34
C ARG A 486 1.21 -18.09 -27.03
N GLN A 487 0.16 -17.33 -26.73
CA GLN A 487 -1.16 -17.52 -27.36
C GLN A 487 -1.22 -17.47 -28.91
N PRO A 488 -0.42 -16.68 -29.65
CA PRO A 488 -0.47 -16.68 -31.12
C PRO A 488 0.18 -17.92 -31.71
N ARG A 489 1.19 -18.49 -31.03
CA ARG A 489 1.83 -19.74 -31.45
C ARG A 489 0.86 -20.90 -31.30
N GLU A 490 0.14 -20.95 -30.18
CA GLU A 490 -0.91 -21.95 -29.90
C GLU A 490 -2.13 -21.81 -30.83
N LEU A 491 -2.59 -20.58 -31.12
CA LEU A 491 -3.70 -20.35 -32.06
C LEU A 491 -3.34 -20.69 -33.51
N LYS A 492 -2.08 -20.45 -33.92
CA LYS A 492 -1.60 -20.82 -35.25
C LYS A 492 -1.49 -22.34 -35.41
N THR A 493 -0.88 -23.02 -34.43
CA THR A 493 -0.76 -24.49 -34.46
C THR A 493 -2.11 -25.20 -34.36
N THR A 494 -3.07 -24.67 -33.60
CA THR A 494 -4.43 -25.22 -33.54
C THR A 494 -5.23 -25.03 -34.84
N ALA A 495 -5.03 -23.91 -35.55
CA ALA A 495 -5.61 -23.70 -36.87
C ALA A 495 -5.01 -24.65 -37.92
N ASP A 496 -3.69 -24.86 -37.88
CA ASP A 496 -2.97 -25.78 -38.77
C ASP A 496 -3.41 -27.24 -38.53
N VAL A 497 -3.52 -27.68 -37.27
CA VAL A 497 -4.05 -29.00 -36.88
C VAL A 497 -5.49 -29.19 -37.39
N LYS A 498 -6.34 -28.17 -37.24
CA LYS A 498 -7.74 -28.23 -37.71
C LYS A 498 -7.84 -28.34 -39.24
N HIS A 499 -6.96 -27.65 -39.97
CA HIS A 499 -6.90 -27.76 -41.43
C HIS A 499 -6.48 -29.17 -41.85
N GLU A 500 -5.46 -29.75 -41.20
CA GLU A 500 -4.99 -31.11 -41.51
C GLU A 500 -6.04 -32.18 -41.19
N MET A 501 -6.80 -32.02 -40.10
CA MET A 501 -7.93 -32.91 -39.78
C MET A 501 -9.04 -32.88 -40.84
N LEU A 502 -9.36 -31.69 -41.38
CA LEU A 502 -10.34 -31.55 -42.46
C LEU A 502 -9.87 -32.20 -43.76
N GLU A 503 -8.58 -32.08 -44.08
CA GLU A 503 -7.97 -32.73 -45.24
C GLU A 503 -8.05 -34.26 -45.13
N ILE A 504 -7.72 -34.83 -43.96
CA ILE A 504 -7.82 -36.27 -43.70
C ILE A 504 -9.26 -36.75 -43.80
N SER A 505 -10.22 -35.98 -43.26
CA SER A 505 -11.65 -36.32 -43.39
C SER A 505 -12.09 -36.39 -44.85
N SER A 506 -11.66 -35.43 -45.69
CA SER A 506 -11.98 -35.41 -47.12
C SER A 506 -11.34 -36.59 -47.87
N GLN A 507 -10.10 -36.97 -47.51
CA GLN A 507 -9.43 -38.14 -48.06
C GLN A 507 -10.16 -39.44 -47.68
N LEU A 508 -10.70 -39.54 -46.46
CA LEU A 508 -11.53 -40.67 -46.04
C LEU A 508 -12.87 -40.75 -46.77
N ASP A 509 -13.53 -39.61 -47.03
CA ASP A 509 -14.76 -39.57 -47.85
C ASP A 509 -14.51 -40.18 -49.25
N HIS A 510 -13.36 -39.86 -49.85
CA HIS A 510 -12.98 -40.39 -51.16
C HIS A 510 -12.72 -41.91 -51.12
N LEU A 511 -11.98 -42.39 -50.12
CA LEU A 511 -11.68 -43.82 -49.97
C LEU A 511 -12.92 -44.66 -49.65
N GLU A 512 -13.86 -44.12 -48.88
CA GLU A 512 -15.15 -44.77 -48.60
C GLU A 512 -15.99 -44.87 -49.87
N THR A 513 -16.04 -43.81 -50.68
CA THR A 513 -16.71 -43.81 -51.99
C THR A 513 -16.08 -44.83 -52.94
N LEU A 514 -14.75 -44.92 -52.99
CA LEU A 514 -14.04 -45.91 -53.80
C LEU A 514 -14.33 -47.34 -53.31
N THR A 515 -14.35 -47.57 -52.00
CA THR A 515 -14.68 -48.86 -51.39
C THR A 515 -16.09 -49.31 -51.77
N HIS A 516 -17.08 -48.42 -51.68
CA HIS A 516 -18.46 -48.71 -52.10
C HIS A 516 -18.61 -48.89 -53.62
N SER A 517 -17.85 -48.17 -54.44
CA SER A 517 -17.88 -48.36 -55.90
C SER A 517 -17.37 -49.72 -56.37
N LEU A 518 -16.64 -50.43 -55.49
CA LEU A 518 -16.13 -51.77 -55.73
C LEU A 518 -17.10 -52.86 -55.21
N GLU A 519 -18.19 -52.49 -54.53
CA GLU A 519 -19.30 -53.36 -54.15
C GLU A 519 -20.34 -53.49 -55.29
N PRO A 520 -20.94 -54.66 -55.55
CA PRO A 520 -20.73 -55.95 -54.89
C PRO A 520 -19.62 -56.81 -55.53
N ILE A 521 -18.98 -57.64 -54.70
CA ILE A 521 -18.24 -58.81 -55.19
C ILE A 521 -19.27 -59.84 -55.65
N ASP A 522 -19.38 -60.05 -56.95
CA ASP A 522 -20.24 -61.10 -57.50
C ASP A 522 -19.52 -62.46 -57.33
N ASN A 523 -20.05 -63.30 -56.44
CA ASN A 523 -19.50 -64.62 -56.17
C ASN A 523 -19.55 -65.57 -57.39
N ASN A 524 -20.26 -65.18 -58.45
CA ASN A 524 -20.33 -65.90 -59.73
C ASN A 524 -19.46 -65.26 -60.83
N GLU A 525 -18.63 -64.26 -60.52
CA GLU A 525 -17.82 -63.54 -61.50
C GLU A 525 -16.67 -64.41 -62.05
N ILE A 526 -16.90 -65.02 -63.22
CA ILE A 526 -15.99 -65.99 -63.87
C ILE A 526 -14.67 -65.32 -64.32
N ASN A 527 -14.67 -64.00 -64.53
CA ASN A 527 -13.52 -63.29 -65.09
C ASN A 527 -12.46 -62.98 -64.02
N GLN A 528 -11.47 -63.86 -63.90
CA GLN A 528 -10.35 -63.72 -62.95
C GLN A 528 -9.58 -62.39 -63.08
N ASN A 529 -9.52 -61.79 -64.29
CA ASN A 529 -8.82 -60.52 -64.47
C ASN A 529 -9.55 -59.36 -63.79
N ILE A 530 -10.89 -59.42 -63.70
CA ILE A 530 -11.69 -58.41 -62.98
C ILE A 530 -11.47 -58.58 -61.47
N ASN A 531 -11.48 -59.81 -60.96
CA ASN A 531 -11.21 -60.10 -59.55
C ASN A 531 -9.77 -59.74 -59.14
N ARG A 532 -8.77 -60.00 -59.98
CA ARG A 532 -7.38 -59.54 -59.76
C ARG A 532 -7.28 -58.01 -59.76
N THR A 533 -8.02 -57.33 -60.64
CA THR A 533 -8.06 -55.85 -60.68
C THR A 533 -8.73 -55.28 -59.44
N LYS A 534 -9.85 -55.86 -58.98
CA LYS A 534 -10.52 -55.48 -57.72
C LYS A 534 -9.60 -55.72 -56.51
N LEU A 535 -8.89 -56.86 -56.47
CA LEU A 535 -7.92 -57.19 -55.42
C LEU A 535 -6.81 -56.13 -55.34
N HIS A 536 -6.18 -55.78 -56.47
CA HIS A 536 -5.15 -54.75 -56.51
C HIS A 536 -5.67 -53.37 -56.07
N ARG A 537 -6.92 -53.02 -56.41
CA ARG A 537 -7.54 -51.76 -55.98
C ARG A 537 -7.81 -51.74 -54.48
N PHE A 538 -8.28 -52.84 -53.89
CA PHE A 538 -8.46 -52.95 -52.44
C PHE A 538 -7.14 -52.95 -51.67
N ILE A 539 -6.06 -53.54 -52.21
CA ILE A 539 -4.71 -53.45 -51.62
C ILE A 539 -4.24 -51.98 -51.59
N ARG A 540 -4.43 -51.24 -52.69
CA ARG A 540 -4.08 -49.82 -52.75
C ARG A 540 -4.87 -48.98 -51.75
N ILE A 541 -6.18 -49.22 -51.64
CA ILE A 541 -7.03 -48.56 -50.63
C ILE A 541 -6.55 -48.88 -49.21
N HIS A 542 -6.15 -50.12 -48.94
CA HIS A 542 -5.59 -50.52 -47.65
C HIS A 542 -4.29 -49.76 -47.32
N ASP A 543 -3.38 -49.65 -48.29
CA ASP A 543 -2.11 -48.92 -48.10
C ASP A 543 -2.34 -47.42 -47.86
N ASP A 544 -3.27 -46.81 -48.61
CA ASP A 544 -3.66 -45.41 -48.43
C ASP A 544 -4.28 -45.19 -47.02
N LEU A 545 -5.10 -46.12 -46.53
CA LEU A 545 -5.65 -46.09 -45.16
C LEU A 545 -4.58 -46.25 -44.08
N GLU A 546 -3.48 -46.97 -44.34
CA GLU A 546 -2.36 -47.08 -43.41
C GLU A 546 -1.58 -45.76 -43.33
N ILE A 547 -1.35 -45.10 -44.47
CA ILE A 547 -0.72 -43.77 -44.52
C ILE A 547 -1.55 -42.74 -43.75
N LEU A 548 -2.88 -42.73 -43.94
CA LEU A 548 -3.77 -41.82 -43.19
C LEU A 548 -3.76 -42.12 -41.69
N ASN A 549 -3.71 -43.38 -41.30
CA ASN A 549 -3.61 -43.78 -39.89
C ASN A 549 -2.30 -43.27 -39.24
N GLN A 550 -1.17 -43.39 -39.94
CA GLN A 550 0.11 -42.86 -39.46
C GLN A 550 0.13 -41.33 -39.37
N ARG A 551 -0.55 -40.63 -40.30
CA ARG A 551 -0.74 -39.16 -40.21
C ARG A 551 -1.59 -38.78 -38.99
N LEU A 552 -2.70 -39.48 -38.74
CA LEU A 552 -3.54 -39.24 -37.56
C LEU A 552 -2.80 -39.46 -36.24
N ILE A 553 -1.94 -40.48 -36.15
CA ILE A 553 -1.10 -40.72 -34.96
C ILE A 553 -0.17 -39.51 -34.73
N LYS A 554 0.50 -39.02 -35.77
CA LYS A 554 1.38 -37.83 -35.67
C LYS A 554 0.62 -36.58 -35.24
N ILE A 555 -0.58 -36.36 -35.77
CA ILE A 555 -1.44 -35.23 -35.38
C ILE A 555 -1.88 -35.40 -33.93
N ASN A 556 -2.23 -36.61 -33.49
CA ASN A 556 -2.61 -36.88 -32.12
C ASN A 556 -1.46 -36.63 -31.14
N ASP A 557 -0.26 -37.12 -31.45
CA ASP A 557 0.95 -36.88 -30.65
C ASP A 557 1.30 -35.38 -30.59
N HIS A 558 1.18 -34.67 -31.72
CA HIS A 558 1.36 -33.22 -31.79
C HIS A 558 0.30 -32.46 -30.98
N SER A 559 -0.96 -32.91 -31.03
CA SER A 559 -2.08 -32.31 -30.31
C SER A 559 -1.98 -32.50 -28.79
N ILE A 560 -1.50 -33.68 -28.34
CA ILE A 560 -1.22 -33.98 -26.92
C ILE A 560 -0.14 -33.05 -26.36
N SER A 561 0.83 -32.62 -27.19
CA SER A 561 1.91 -31.73 -26.76
C SER A 561 1.54 -30.24 -26.64
N ILE A 562 0.44 -29.80 -27.26
CA ILE A 562 0.12 -28.36 -27.45
C ILE A 562 -1.05 -27.88 -26.59
N LEU A 563 -2.00 -28.75 -26.24
CA LEU A 563 -3.30 -28.28 -25.81
C LEU A 563 -3.47 -28.25 -24.27
N SER A 564 -4.10 -27.19 -23.77
CA SER A 564 -4.70 -27.08 -22.43
C SER A 564 -6.14 -26.53 -22.53
N ASN A 565 -7.07 -27.19 -21.82
CA ASN A 565 -8.49 -26.88 -21.56
C ASN A 565 -9.51 -26.76 -22.71
N ASP A 566 -9.18 -26.42 -23.96
CA ASP A 566 -10.13 -26.50 -25.10
C ASP A 566 -10.25 -27.92 -25.72
N GLN A 567 -9.57 -28.89 -25.10
CA GLN A 567 -9.27 -30.24 -25.62
C GLN A 567 -10.46 -31.18 -25.79
N ILE A 568 -11.61 -30.91 -25.19
CA ILE A 568 -12.72 -31.88 -25.18
C ILE A 568 -13.38 -32.02 -26.57
N ARG A 569 -13.35 -30.98 -27.42
CA ARG A 569 -13.95 -31.06 -28.76
C ARG A 569 -13.02 -31.70 -29.80
N GLN A 570 -11.74 -31.31 -29.81
CA GLN A 570 -10.76 -31.88 -30.75
C GLN A 570 -10.44 -33.34 -30.46
N THR A 571 -10.45 -33.77 -29.19
CA THR A 571 -10.27 -35.19 -28.84
C THR A 571 -11.43 -36.07 -29.32
N ASN A 572 -12.67 -35.54 -29.32
CA ASN A 572 -13.82 -36.24 -29.86
C ASN A 572 -13.77 -36.35 -31.39
N ASP A 573 -13.36 -35.29 -32.08
CA ASP A 573 -13.24 -35.27 -33.54
C ASP A 573 -12.09 -36.17 -34.04
N LEU A 574 -10.94 -36.18 -33.35
CA LEU A 574 -9.83 -37.10 -33.65
C LEU A 574 -10.23 -38.56 -33.43
N LYS A 575 -10.94 -38.85 -32.34
CA LYS A 575 -11.45 -40.19 -32.06
C LYS A 575 -12.41 -40.67 -33.15
N LEU A 576 -13.29 -39.78 -33.62
CA LEU A 576 -14.22 -40.09 -34.71
C LEU A 576 -13.48 -40.43 -36.02
N LEU A 577 -12.38 -39.71 -36.34
CA LEU A 577 -11.55 -40.02 -37.50
C LEU A 577 -10.83 -41.37 -37.37
N PHE A 578 -10.30 -41.70 -36.18
CA PHE A 578 -9.71 -43.03 -35.92
C PHE A 578 -10.74 -44.16 -36.06
N ASP A 579 -11.94 -43.97 -35.49
CA ASP A 579 -13.02 -44.95 -35.60
C ASP A 579 -13.44 -45.16 -37.07
N ARG A 580 -13.48 -44.07 -37.86
CA ARG A 580 -13.79 -44.11 -39.29
C ARG A 580 -12.75 -44.87 -40.10
N VAL A 581 -11.46 -44.59 -39.91
CA VAL A 581 -10.35 -45.33 -40.55
C VAL A 581 -10.45 -46.83 -40.25
N ASN A 582 -10.69 -47.18 -38.98
CA ASN A 582 -10.79 -48.58 -38.55
C ASN A 582 -12.02 -49.29 -39.14
N SER A 583 -13.14 -48.57 -39.28
CA SER A 583 -14.34 -49.08 -39.95
C SER A 583 -14.06 -49.43 -41.42
N ILE A 584 -13.48 -48.50 -42.19
CA ILE A 584 -13.16 -48.73 -43.60
C ILE A 584 -12.13 -49.86 -43.75
N LYS A 585 -11.08 -49.89 -42.92
CA LYS A 585 -10.09 -50.99 -42.89
C LYS A 585 -10.74 -52.35 -42.67
N ARG A 586 -11.75 -52.43 -41.79
CA ARG A 586 -12.47 -53.68 -41.53
C ARG A 586 -13.25 -54.15 -42.76
N VAL A 587 -13.94 -53.23 -43.43
CA VAL A 587 -14.68 -53.52 -44.67
C VAL A 587 -13.74 -53.99 -45.78
N VAL A 588 -12.65 -53.26 -46.02
CA VAL A 588 -11.63 -53.61 -47.01
C VAL A 588 -11.01 -54.98 -46.71
N ARG A 589 -10.71 -55.31 -45.44
CA ARG A 589 -10.18 -56.62 -45.05
C ARG A 589 -11.15 -57.76 -45.36
N ILE A 590 -12.44 -57.59 -45.07
CA ILE A 590 -13.47 -58.59 -45.39
C ILE A 590 -13.49 -58.86 -46.90
N TYR A 591 -13.39 -57.80 -47.71
CA TYR A 591 -13.39 -57.93 -49.17
C TYR A 591 -12.11 -58.53 -49.74
N LEU A 592 -10.95 -58.19 -49.18
CA LEU A 592 -9.68 -58.83 -49.53
C LEU A 592 -9.74 -60.34 -49.23
N ASP A 593 -10.19 -60.74 -48.04
CA ASP A 593 -10.35 -62.16 -47.66
C ASP A 593 -11.31 -62.91 -48.59
N GLN A 594 -12.40 -62.26 -49.03
CA GLN A 594 -13.36 -62.84 -49.97
C GLN A 594 -12.76 -63.01 -51.36
N LEU A 595 -12.07 -61.99 -51.90
CA LEU A 595 -11.41 -62.07 -53.21
C LEU A 595 -10.28 -63.10 -53.22
N GLU A 596 -9.49 -63.18 -52.14
CA GLU A 596 -8.44 -64.19 -51.99
C GLU A 596 -9.01 -65.62 -51.98
N LYS A 597 -10.13 -65.85 -51.27
CA LYS A 597 -10.81 -67.16 -51.26
C LYS A 597 -11.40 -67.51 -52.63
N LEU A 598 -12.00 -66.55 -53.34
CA LEU A 598 -12.56 -66.77 -54.67
C LEU A 598 -11.49 -67.06 -55.72
N LEU A 599 -10.32 -66.40 -55.63
CA LEU A 599 -9.17 -66.68 -56.49
C LEU A 599 -8.54 -68.05 -56.15
N ALA A 600 -8.40 -68.38 -54.86
CA ALA A 600 -7.86 -69.67 -54.42
C ALA A 600 -8.76 -70.87 -54.78
N GLN A 601 -10.09 -70.75 -54.63
CA GLN A 601 -11.05 -71.81 -55.00
C GLN A 601 -11.05 -72.09 -56.51
N ASN A 602 -10.88 -71.05 -57.34
CA ASN A 602 -10.82 -71.21 -58.79
C ASN A 602 -9.45 -71.68 -59.29
N GLU A 603 -8.35 -71.36 -58.61
CA GLU A 603 -7.01 -71.90 -58.91
C GLU A 603 -6.90 -73.39 -58.54
N ILE A 604 -7.55 -73.84 -57.45
CA ILE A 604 -7.69 -75.26 -57.10
C ILE A 604 -8.47 -76.02 -58.18
N ASN A 605 -9.45 -75.37 -58.82
CA ASN A 605 -10.23 -75.94 -59.92
C ASN A 605 -9.51 -75.91 -61.30
N GLN A 606 -8.40 -75.18 -61.45
CA GLN A 606 -7.76 -74.96 -62.76
C GLN A 606 -6.34 -75.48 -62.94
N ASN A 607 -5.61 -75.99 -61.93
CA ASN A 607 -4.58 -77.04 -62.06
C ASN A 607 -3.64 -77.08 -60.85
N PHE A 608 -3.22 -78.29 -60.48
CA PHE A 608 -1.95 -78.57 -59.81
C PHE A 608 -0.79 -77.84 -60.54
N SER A 609 -0.36 -76.67 -60.04
CA SER A 609 1.03 -76.22 -60.18
C SER A 609 1.39 -75.21 -59.08
N LEU A 610 2.21 -75.68 -58.14
CA LEU A 610 2.79 -74.90 -57.05
C LEU A 610 3.90 -74.01 -57.59
N SER A 611 3.78 -72.68 -57.46
CA SER A 611 4.97 -71.80 -57.42
C SER A 611 4.74 -70.36 -56.94
N ASN A 612 3.52 -69.87 -56.70
CA ASN A 612 3.30 -68.47 -56.26
C ASN A 612 2.87 -68.29 -54.79
N PHE A 613 2.90 -69.35 -53.98
CA PHE A 613 2.51 -69.29 -52.55
C PHE A 613 3.55 -68.60 -51.62
N SER A 614 4.71 -68.19 -52.13
CA SER A 614 5.80 -67.63 -51.30
C SER A 614 5.62 -66.15 -50.96
N GLN A 615 4.94 -65.37 -51.81
CA GLN A 615 4.71 -63.93 -51.58
C GLN A 615 3.47 -63.63 -50.72
N LEU A 616 2.45 -64.50 -50.74
CA LEU A 616 1.24 -64.36 -49.91
C LEU A 616 1.46 -64.80 -48.45
N ARG A 617 2.33 -65.80 -48.21
CA ARG A 617 2.72 -66.20 -46.85
C ARG A 617 3.54 -65.14 -46.12
N THR A 618 4.31 -64.35 -46.85
CA THR A 618 5.10 -63.25 -46.27
C THR A 618 4.20 -62.09 -45.84
N LEU A 619 3.12 -61.81 -46.57
CA LEU A 619 2.10 -60.85 -46.15
C LEU A 619 1.32 -61.33 -44.92
N ASN A 620 0.84 -62.58 -44.89
CA ASN A 620 0.12 -63.12 -43.73
C ASN A 620 1.01 -63.23 -42.46
N ASN A 621 2.30 -63.52 -42.60
CA ASN A 621 3.25 -63.51 -41.49
C ASN A 621 3.59 -62.08 -41.00
N ASN A 622 3.56 -61.08 -41.90
CA ASN A 622 3.64 -59.67 -41.50
C ASN A 622 2.34 -59.20 -40.82
N PHE A 623 1.18 -59.75 -41.21
CA PHE A 623 -0.12 -59.47 -40.56
C PHE A 623 -0.21 -59.98 -39.12
N GLN A 624 0.43 -61.10 -38.77
CA GLN A 624 0.46 -61.57 -37.37
C GLN A 624 1.51 -60.88 -36.49
N ARG A 625 2.59 -60.32 -37.06
CA ARG A 625 3.67 -59.67 -36.29
C ARG A 625 3.37 -58.24 -35.84
N ILE A 626 2.33 -57.60 -36.37
CA ILE A 626 1.98 -56.19 -36.06
C ILE A 626 0.92 -56.10 -34.93
N TYR A 627 0.41 -57.23 -34.43
CA TYR A 627 -0.57 -57.32 -33.33
C TYR A 627 -0.03 -57.98 -32.04
N GLN A 628 1.31 -58.00 -31.89
CA GLN A 628 2.00 -57.98 -30.60
C GLN A 628 2.68 -56.62 -30.47
#